data_AF-A0A2D4M0C9-F1
#
_entry.id   AF-A0A2D4M0C9-F1
#
_cell.length_a   1.000
_cell.length_b   1.000
_cell.length_c   1.000
_cell.angle_alpha   90.00
_cell.angle_beta   90.00
_cell.angle_gamma   90.00
#
_symmetry.space_group_name_H-M   'P 1'
#
loop_
_entity.id
_entity.type
_entity.pdbx_description
1 polymer ?
#
loop_
_entity_poly.entity_id
_entity_poly.type
_entity_poly.pdbx_seq_one_letter_code
_entity_poly.pdbx_strand_id
1 'polypeptide(L)'
;GKPQKVIANEVGCSQSAVSKHINRKLCGREKCGRKRCTSSRDDRSLERIVRKRPFKSVGDFHKEWTEAGVSASRATTHRRILDMGFKCRIPLVKPLLNNKQHQKRLTWAKEKQN
;
A
#
# COMPACT_ATOMS: atom_id res chain seq x y z
N GLY A 1 -16.84 -12.15 43.56
CA GLY A 1 -16.91 -10.96 42.69
C GLY A 1 -18.36 -10.51 42.55
N LYS A 2 -18.61 -9.24 42.22
CA LYS A 2 -19.98 -8.74 41.97
C LYS A 2 -20.69 -9.61 40.92
N PRO A 3 -22.00 -9.91 41.08
CA PRO A 3 -22.73 -10.69 40.08
C PRO A 3 -22.81 -9.92 38.76
N GLN A 4 -22.72 -10.65 37.64
CA GLN A 4 -22.69 -10.07 36.29
C GLN A 4 -23.90 -9.17 35.99
N LYS A 5 -25.06 -9.45 36.58
CA LYS A 5 -26.29 -8.64 36.46
C LYS A 5 -26.14 -7.25 37.10
N VAL A 6 -25.44 -7.15 38.22
CA VAL A 6 -25.18 -5.85 38.88
C VAL A 6 -24.20 -5.04 38.05
N ILE A 7 -23.14 -5.68 37.53
CA ILE A 7 -22.18 -5.04 36.61
C ILE A 7 -22.89 -4.54 35.35
N ALA A 8 -23.80 -5.34 34.79
CA ALA A 8 -24.59 -4.97 33.62
C ALA A 8 -25.45 -3.72 33.86
N ASN A 9 -26.10 -3.63 35.02
CA ASN A 9 -26.90 -2.46 35.41
C ASN A 9 -26.04 -1.21 35.69
N GLU A 10 -24.88 -1.37 36.34
CA GLU A 10 -23.94 -0.26 36.60
C GLU A 10 -23.36 0.31 35.29
N VAL A 11 -23.05 -0.55 34.31
CA VAL A 11 -22.42 -0.18 33.02
C VAL A 11 -23.45 0.16 31.93
N GLY A 12 -24.73 -0.15 32.14
CA GLY A 12 -25.78 0.07 31.14
C GLY A 12 -25.66 -0.83 29.90
N CYS A 13 -25.18 -2.07 30.06
CA CYS A 13 -25.10 -3.06 28.97
C CYS A 13 -25.84 -4.35 29.33
N SER A 14 -26.01 -5.27 28.37
CA SER A 14 -26.68 -6.54 28.66
C SER A 14 -25.78 -7.46 29.51
N GLN A 15 -26.39 -8.27 30.38
CA GLN A 15 -25.64 -9.28 31.14
C GLN A 15 -24.88 -10.26 30.22
N SER A 16 -25.41 -10.55 29.03
CA SER A 16 -24.73 -11.37 28.03
C SER A 16 -23.48 -10.70 27.44
N ALA A 17 -23.45 -9.37 27.31
CA ALA A 17 -22.25 -8.63 26.91
C ALA A 17 -21.16 -8.71 27.98
N VAL A 18 -21.53 -8.54 29.26
CA VAL A 18 -20.63 -8.70 30.42
C VAL A 18 -20.03 -10.11 30.44
N SER A 19 -20.88 -11.14 30.33
CA SER A 19 -20.43 -12.54 30.30
C SER A 19 -19.49 -12.82 29.11
N LYS A 20 -19.83 -12.35 27.90
CA LYS A 20 -18.98 -12.52 26.71
C LYS A 20 -17.64 -11.83 26.88
N HIS A 21 -17.58 -10.66 27.49
CA HIS A 21 -16.34 -9.92 27.70
C HIS A 21 -15.43 -10.60 28.73
N ILE A 22 -15.99 -10.99 29.88
CA ILE A 22 -15.24 -11.70 30.95
C ILE A 22 -14.67 -13.03 30.44
N ASN A 23 -15.46 -13.76 29.65
CA ASN A 23 -15.07 -15.07 29.12
C ASN A 23 -14.39 -14.99 27.74
N ARG A 24 -14.12 -13.78 27.22
CA ARG A 24 -13.51 -13.60 25.89
C ARG A 24 -12.06 -14.06 25.95
N LYS A 25 -11.73 -15.12 25.20
CA LYS A 25 -10.34 -15.41 24.86
C LYS A 25 -9.79 -14.33 23.93
N LEU A 26 -8.60 -13.80 24.22
CA LEU A 26 -7.95 -12.76 23.41
C LEU A 26 -7.59 -13.25 22.00
N CYS A 27 -7.58 -14.56 21.76
CA CYS A 27 -7.30 -15.20 20.47
C CYS A 27 -8.50 -15.22 19.50
N GLY A 28 -9.26 -14.12 19.42
CA GLY A 28 -10.38 -14.00 18.49
C GLY A 28 -9.90 -13.83 17.03
N ARG A 29 -10.62 -14.43 16.07
CA ARG A 29 -10.38 -14.21 14.64
C ARG A 29 -10.58 -12.73 14.32
N GLU A 30 -9.67 -12.16 13.51
CA GLU A 30 -9.86 -10.83 12.96
C GLU A 30 -11.18 -10.74 12.17
N LYS A 31 -11.83 -9.58 12.25
CA LYS A 31 -13.05 -9.34 11.48
C LYS A 31 -12.72 -9.46 9.99
N CYS A 32 -13.47 -10.28 9.26
CA CYS A 32 -13.38 -10.28 7.81
C CYS A 32 -13.96 -8.96 7.28
N GLY A 33 -13.09 -8.13 6.72
CA GLY A 33 -13.54 -6.93 5.99
C GLY A 33 -14.24 -7.28 4.69
N ARG A 34 -14.73 -6.26 3.98
CA ARG A 34 -15.29 -6.41 2.64
C ARG A 34 -14.24 -7.01 1.69
N LYS A 35 -14.68 -7.96 0.84
CA LYS A 35 -13.83 -8.53 -0.20
C LYS A 35 -13.32 -7.45 -1.16
N ARG A 36 -12.10 -7.63 -1.65
CA ARG A 36 -11.49 -6.73 -2.64
C ARG A 36 -12.25 -6.80 -3.96
N CYS A 37 -12.29 -5.68 -4.68
CA CYS A 37 -12.82 -5.62 -6.04
C CYS A 37 -11.82 -6.14 -7.09
N THR A 38 -10.53 -6.23 -6.73
CA THR A 38 -9.47 -6.74 -7.61
C THR A 38 -9.07 -8.15 -7.21
N SER A 39 -8.72 -8.95 -8.20
CA SER A 39 -8.11 -10.26 -8.03
C SER A 39 -6.59 -10.19 -8.05
N SER A 40 -5.92 -11.27 -7.63
CA SER A 40 -4.45 -11.38 -7.73
C SER A 40 -3.94 -11.40 -9.18
N ARG A 41 -4.80 -11.70 -10.16
CA ARG A 41 -4.44 -11.60 -11.59
C ARG A 41 -4.44 -10.14 -12.04
N ASP A 42 -5.42 -9.38 -11.59
CA ASP A 42 -5.53 -7.94 -11.90
C ASP A 42 -4.38 -7.16 -11.29
N ASP A 43 -3.98 -7.49 -10.06
CA ASP A 43 -2.84 -6.83 -9.42
C ASP A 43 -1.52 -7.13 -10.15
N ARG A 44 -1.34 -8.38 -10.63
CA ARG A 44 -0.16 -8.76 -11.42
C ARG A 44 -0.14 -8.08 -12.78
N SER A 45 -1.29 -7.86 -13.42
CA SER A 45 -1.34 -7.12 -14.68
C SER A 45 -0.98 -5.65 -14.45
N LEU A 46 -1.46 -5.05 -13.37
CA LEU A 46 -1.08 -3.69 -12.96
C LEU A 46 0.41 -3.59 -12.65
N GLU A 47 0.97 -4.54 -11.91
CA GLU A 47 2.40 -4.57 -11.59
C GLU A 47 3.27 -4.58 -12.87
N ARG A 48 2.87 -5.39 -13.86
CA ARG A 48 3.56 -5.46 -15.15
C ARG A 48 3.53 -4.11 -15.89
N ILE A 49 2.39 -3.44 -15.89
CA ILE A 49 2.21 -2.11 -16.51
C ILE A 49 3.13 -1.09 -15.84
N VAL A 50 3.12 -1.03 -14.49
CA VAL A 50 3.95 -0.09 -13.72
C VAL A 50 5.43 -0.34 -13.94
N ARG A 51 5.88 -1.60 -13.90
CA ARG A 51 7.30 -1.96 -14.11
C ARG A 51 7.79 -1.60 -15.51
N LYS A 52 6.93 -1.67 -16.53
CA LYS A 52 7.30 -1.32 -17.90
C LYS A 52 7.62 0.17 -18.05
N ARG A 53 6.91 1.05 -17.34
CA ARG A 53 7.09 2.52 -17.42
C ARG A 53 6.90 3.17 -16.05
N PRO A 54 7.90 3.13 -15.15
CA PRO A 54 7.74 3.55 -13.75
C PRO A 54 7.49 5.05 -13.54
N PHE A 55 7.80 5.89 -14.53
CA PHE A 55 7.67 7.36 -14.44
C PHE A 55 6.34 7.91 -14.97
N LYS A 56 5.43 7.04 -15.43
CA LYS A 56 4.09 7.45 -15.86
C LYS A 56 3.20 7.85 -14.69
N SER A 57 2.15 8.62 -14.99
CA SER A 57 1.19 9.03 -13.98
C SER A 57 0.25 7.87 -13.60
N VAL A 58 -0.38 7.97 -12.43
CA VAL A 58 -1.42 7.03 -12.00
C VAL A 58 -2.61 7.02 -12.96
N GLY A 59 -2.90 8.14 -13.63
CA GLY A 59 -3.95 8.22 -14.65
C GLY A 59 -3.62 7.37 -15.87
N ASP A 60 -2.36 7.39 -16.32
CA ASP A 60 -1.90 6.56 -17.44
C ASP A 60 -1.97 5.08 -17.09
N PHE A 61 -1.53 4.71 -15.87
CA PHE A 61 -1.63 3.33 -15.40
C PHE A 61 -3.08 2.87 -15.29
N HIS A 62 -3.98 3.72 -14.81
CA HIS A 62 -5.41 3.42 -14.74
C HIS A 62 -6.00 3.19 -16.12
N LYS A 63 -5.70 4.06 -17.10
CA LYS A 63 -6.14 3.91 -18.48
C LYS A 63 -5.65 2.59 -19.10
N GLU A 64 -4.36 2.30 -19.01
CA GLU A 64 -3.79 1.04 -19.54
C GLU A 64 -4.36 -0.20 -18.84
N TRP A 65 -4.65 -0.11 -17.55
CA TRP A 65 -5.22 -1.22 -16.77
C TRP A 65 -6.69 -1.47 -17.11
N THR A 66 -7.45 -0.41 -17.39
CA THR A 66 -8.82 -0.51 -17.91
C THR A 66 -8.85 -1.03 -19.34
N GLU A 67 -7.92 -0.60 -20.20
CA GLU A 67 -7.73 -1.17 -21.56
C GLU A 67 -7.38 -2.67 -21.49
N ALA A 68 -6.66 -3.10 -20.45
CA ALA A 68 -6.40 -4.52 -20.18
C ALA A 68 -7.61 -5.29 -19.61
N GLY A 69 -8.79 -4.66 -19.52
CA GLY A 69 -10.06 -5.28 -19.13
C GLY A 69 -10.39 -5.21 -17.63
N VAL A 70 -9.62 -4.51 -16.81
CA VAL A 70 -9.89 -4.39 -15.38
C VAL A 70 -10.79 -3.19 -15.09
N SER A 71 -12.01 -3.46 -14.64
CA SER A 71 -12.96 -2.43 -14.19
C SER A 71 -12.67 -2.05 -12.74
N ALA A 72 -11.87 -1.00 -12.55
CA ALA A 72 -11.57 -0.43 -11.24
C ALA A 72 -11.46 1.10 -11.33
N SER A 73 -11.72 1.78 -10.22
CA SER A 73 -11.55 3.22 -10.15
C SER A 73 -10.07 3.61 -10.08
N ARG A 74 -9.75 4.83 -10.53
CA ARG A 74 -8.41 5.41 -10.40
C ARG A 74 -7.89 5.40 -8.96
N ALA A 75 -8.76 5.63 -7.97
CA ALA A 75 -8.40 5.57 -6.56
C ALA A 75 -8.03 4.15 -6.10
N THR A 76 -8.68 3.11 -6.65
CA THR A 76 -8.28 1.73 -6.42
C THR A 76 -6.93 1.45 -7.05
N THR A 77 -6.70 1.85 -8.30
CA THR A 77 -5.39 1.73 -8.97
C THR A 77 -4.27 2.33 -8.12
N HIS A 78 -4.46 3.55 -7.63
CA HIS A 78 -3.47 4.21 -6.77
C HIS A 78 -3.15 3.38 -5.51
N ARG A 79 -4.18 2.93 -4.79
CA ARG A 79 -4.00 2.09 -3.59
C ARG A 79 -3.26 0.80 -3.89
N ARG A 80 -3.60 0.10 -4.99
CA ARG A 80 -2.89 -1.13 -5.38
C ARG A 80 -1.42 -0.88 -5.69
N ILE A 81 -1.11 0.22 -6.38
CA ILE A 81 0.28 0.62 -6.66
C ILE A 81 1.07 0.80 -5.36
N LEU A 82 0.48 1.47 -4.36
CA LEU A 82 1.11 1.66 -3.04
C LEU A 82 1.23 0.35 -2.25
N ASP A 83 0.20 -0.50 -2.26
CA ASP A 83 0.21 -1.82 -1.61
C ASP A 83 1.34 -2.72 -2.16
N MET A 84 1.66 -2.59 -3.45
CA MET A 84 2.77 -3.28 -4.10
C MET A 84 4.14 -2.68 -3.78
N GLY A 85 4.19 -1.57 -3.04
CA GLY A 85 5.44 -0.90 -2.63
C GLY A 85 5.98 0.13 -3.61
N PHE A 86 5.29 0.42 -4.71
CA PHE A 86 5.68 1.50 -5.61
C PHE A 86 5.39 2.85 -4.96
N LYS A 87 6.28 3.81 -5.20
CA LYS A 87 6.16 5.17 -4.67
C LYS A 87 6.34 6.16 -5.81
N CYS A 88 5.52 7.19 -5.85
CA CYS A 88 5.74 8.34 -6.72
C CYS A 88 6.94 9.13 -6.17
N ARG A 89 8.13 8.89 -6.71
CA ARG A 89 9.33 9.66 -6.35
C ARG A 89 9.42 10.91 -7.21
N ILE A 90 9.72 12.03 -6.59
CA ILE A 90 10.15 13.23 -7.29
C ILE A 90 11.58 12.98 -7.77
N PRO A 91 11.88 13.07 -9.08
CA PRO A 91 13.24 12.90 -9.57
C PRO A 91 14.13 14.02 -9.01
N LEU A 92 15.36 13.67 -8.63
CA LEU A 92 16.33 14.67 -8.20
C LEU A 92 16.82 15.47 -9.41
N VAL A 93 16.69 16.79 -9.36
CA VAL A 93 17.17 17.67 -10.43
C VAL A 93 18.70 17.73 -10.36
N LYS A 94 19.37 17.36 -11.44
CA LYS A 94 20.82 17.43 -11.60
C LYS A 94 21.16 18.22 -12.87
N PRO A 95 22.29 18.95 -12.90
CA PRO A 95 22.74 19.58 -14.13
C PRO A 95 23.03 18.50 -15.18
N LEU A 96 22.63 18.76 -16.42
CA LEU A 96 22.95 17.90 -17.54
C LEU A 96 24.45 18.02 -17.84
N LEU A 97 25.17 16.91 -17.76
CA LEU A 97 26.59 16.86 -18.03
C LEU A 97 26.84 16.23 -19.40
N ASN A 98 27.84 16.71 -20.11
CA ASN A 98 28.31 16.09 -21.33
C ASN A 98 29.29 14.94 -21.04
N ASN A 99 29.56 14.11 -22.04
CA ASN A 99 30.42 12.93 -21.90
C ASN A 99 31.85 13.28 -21.42
N LYS A 100 32.40 14.40 -21.87
CA LYS A 100 33.74 14.87 -21.45
C LYS A 100 33.78 15.23 -19.97
N GLN A 101 32.72 15.86 -19.46
CA GLN A 101 32.57 16.20 -18.05
C GLN A 101 32.41 14.95 -17.18
N HIS A 102 31.66 13.94 -17.64
CA HIS A 102 31.55 12.65 -16.95
C HIS A 102 32.91 11.97 -16.78
N GLN A 103 33.70 11.89 -17.85
CA GLN A 103 35.04 11.27 -17.77
C GLN A 103 35.95 12.01 -16.79
N LYS A 104 36.02 13.35 -16.87
CA LYS A 104 36.84 14.14 -15.93
C LYS A 104 36.46 13.92 -14.47
N ARG A 105 35.15 13.90 -14.17
CA ARG A 105 34.65 13.66 -12.81
C ARG A 105 35.00 12.25 -12.32
N LEU A 106 34.86 11.25 -13.20
CA LEU A 106 35.21 9.86 -12.87
C LEU A 106 36.71 9.70 -12.60
N THR A 107 37.57 10.27 -13.44
CA THR A 107 39.03 10.23 -13.24
C THR A 107 39.41 10.89 -11.93
N TRP A 108 38.92 12.10 -11.66
CA TRP A 108 39.17 12.81 -10.41
C TRP A 108 38.72 12.01 -9.18
N ALA A 109 37.52 11.39 -9.24
CA ALA A 109 37.00 10.61 -8.11
C ALA A 109 37.85 9.38 -7.80
N LYS A 110 38.44 8.73 -8.83
CA LYS A 110 39.36 7.61 -8.66
C LYS A 110 40.70 8.05 -8.08
N GLU A 111 41.25 9.18 -8.53
CA GLU A 111 42.52 9.73 -8.05
C GLU A 111 42.47 10.19 -6.59
N LYS A 112 41.30 10.63 -6.12
CA LYS A 112 41.08 11.16 -4.76
C LYS A 112 40.48 10.15 -3.79
N GLN A 113 40.40 8.87 -4.18
CA GLN A 113 39.84 7.81 -3.34
C GLN A 113 40.83 7.27 -2.28
N ASN A 114 41.96 7.97 -2.07
CA ASN A 114 42.96 7.71 -1.03
C ASN A 114 42.73 8.63 0.17
#